data_AF-A0A653LHB6-F1
#
_entry.id   AF-A0A653LHB6-F1
#
_cell.length_a   1.000
_cell.length_b   1.000
_cell.length_c   1.000
_cell.angle_alpha   90.00
_cell.angle_beta   90.00
_cell.angle_gamma   90.00
#
_symmetry.space_group_name_H-M   'P 1'
#
loop_
_entity.id
_entity.type
_entity.pdbx_description
1 polymer ?
#
loop_
_entity_poly.entity_id
_entity_poly.type
_entity_poly.pdbx_seq_one_letter_code
_entity_poly.pdbx_strand_id
1 'polypeptide(L)'
;MTRRIVPLTPDRLAAMPGPCSTCVAWECSPADAGRLDHDAEQRCVEKLAWVSSVLREWGSCGRVVLDDERPVGYVVYAPPALVPGAGRFPTSPASPDAVLLTNLWVAPSHTGVGLGRQLVQHLARDLVDRGGYRAVEAFGTAGPPVSPLGWSSCAPPAEFLARVGFATQREHPRHPRMRMDLRSLLRWRDELEAAVERLRGAVRPPVPVASPTRTHETRPAVRRDASA
;
A
#
# COMPACT_ATOMS: atom_id res chain seq x y z
N MET A 1 -11.62 21.37 0.33
CA MET A 1 -10.43 20.51 0.38
C MET A 1 -10.83 19.10 0.02
N THR A 2 -10.71 18.76 -1.26
CA THR A 2 -10.94 17.40 -1.75
C THR A 2 -9.58 16.73 -1.92
N ARG A 3 -9.29 15.77 -1.04
CA ARG A 3 -8.08 14.95 -1.14
C ARG A 3 -8.39 13.62 -1.80
N ARG A 4 -7.57 13.24 -2.78
CA ARG A 4 -7.70 11.95 -3.47
C ARG A 4 -6.33 11.30 -3.67
N ILE A 5 -6.30 9.98 -3.59
CA ILE A 5 -5.12 9.18 -3.92
C ILE A 5 -5.36 8.53 -5.27
N VAL A 6 -4.45 8.76 -6.21
CA VAL A 6 -4.56 8.30 -7.61
C VAL A 6 -3.30 7.54 -8.03
N PRO A 7 -3.36 6.74 -9.11
CA PRO A 7 -2.17 6.11 -9.66
C PRO A 7 -1.11 7.12 -10.09
N LEU A 8 0.16 6.77 -9.90
CA LEU A 8 1.28 7.51 -10.47
C LEU A 8 1.26 7.40 -12.00
N THR A 9 1.48 8.53 -12.68
CA THR A 9 1.76 8.61 -14.11
C THR A 9 2.99 9.50 -14.33
N PRO A 10 3.68 9.40 -15.48
CA PRO A 10 4.80 10.28 -15.79
C PRO A 10 4.45 11.76 -15.63
N ASP A 11 3.28 12.19 -16.13
CA ASP A 11 2.83 13.59 -16.03
C ASP A 11 2.63 14.05 -14.58
N ARG A 12 2.07 13.17 -13.73
CA ARG A 12 1.88 13.49 -12.30
C ARG A 12 3.21 13.56 -11.56
N LEU A 13 4.18 12.72 -11.92
CA LEU A 13 5.51 12.78 -11.35
C LEU A 13 6.24 14.06 -11.78
N ALA A 14 6.13 14.43 -13.05
CA ALA A 14 6.71 15.67 -13.58
C ALA A 14 6.12 16.93 -12.91
N ALA A 15 4.84 16.88 -12.50
CA ALA A 15 4.18 17.96 -11.78
C ALA A 15 4.52 18.01 -10.26
N MET A 16 5.28 17.05 -9.72
CA MET A 16 5.62 17.03 -8.28
C MET A 16 6.67 18.10 -7.95
N PRO A 17 6.44 18.95 -6.93
CA PRO A 17 7.47 19.84 -6.43
C PRO A 17 8.56 19.07 -5.65
N GLY A 18 9.80 19.57 -5.74
CA GLY A 18 10.91 19.10 -4.91
C GLY A 18 11.90 18.16 -5.62
N PRO A 19 13.02 17.82 -4.97
CA PRO A 19 14.17 17.17 -5.60
C PRO A 19 13.88 15.72 -6.05
N CYS A 20 12.86 15.09 -5.47
CA CYS A 20 12.59 13.68 -5.66
C CYS A 20 11.88 13.37 -7.00
N SER A 21 11.31 14.37 -7.69
CA SER A 21 10.79 14.24 -9.05
C SER A 21 11.88 14.17 -10.10
N THR A 22 13.09 14.67 -9.78
CA THR A 22 14.27 14.68 -10.66
C THR A 22 15.41 13.78 -10.16
N CYS A 23 15.22 13.02 -9.08
CA CYS A 23 16.26 12.16 -8.53
C CYS A 23 16.24 10.79 -9.22
N VAL A 24 17.42 10.35 -9.69
CA VAL A 24 17.64 9.07 -10.40
C VAL A 24 18.39 8.02 -9.57
N ALA A 25 18.42 8.19 -8.24
CA ALA A 25 19.21 7.32 -7.36
C ALA A 25 18.80 5.84 -7.43
N TRP A 26 17.53 5.57 -7.77
CA TRP A 26 16.97 4.22 -7.88
C TRP A 26 16.96 3.70 -9.32
N GLU A 27 16.84 4.64 -10.26
CA GLU A 27 16.65 4.43 -11.69
C GLU A 27 17.96 4.10 -12.41
N CYS A 28 19.09 4.57 -11.88
CA CYS A 28 20.40 4.37 -12.49
C CYS A 28 21.26 3.40 -11.68
N SER A 29 22.02 2.57 -12.40
CA SER A 29 23.06 1.75 -11.78
C SER A 29 24.13 2.64 -11.14
N PRO A 30 24.89 2.14 -10.14
CA PRO A 30 26.03 2.87 -9.57
C PRO A 30 27.02 3.38 -10.62
N ALA A 31 27.23 2.62 -11.71
CA ALA A 31 28.14 2.97 -12.79
C ALA A 31 27.64 4.14 -13.65
N ASP A 32 26.32 4.29 -13.77
CA ASP A 32 25.71 5.33 -14.61
C ASP A 32 25.43 6.62 -13.82
N ALA A 33 25.41 6.55 -12.49
CA ALA A 33 25.08 7.68 -11.62
C ALA A 33 25.96 8.91 -11.85
N GLY A 34 27.28 8.70 -11.89
CA GLY A 34 28.25 9.80 -11.97
C GLY A 34 28.15 10.59 -13.28
N ARG A 35 27.51 10.02 -14.32
CA ARG A 35 27.29 10.71 -15.59
C ARG A 35 26.18 11.75 -15.53
N LEU A 36 25.29 11.66 -14.54
CA LEU A 36 24.07 12.46 -14.44
C LEU A 36 24.10 13.48 -13.29
N ASP A 37 25.22 13.57 -12.57
CA ASP A 37 25.33 14.38 -11.35
C ASP A 37 25.11 15.89 -11.61
N HIS A 38 25.42 16.37 -12.81
CA HIS A 38 25.37 17.80 -13.15
C HIS A 38 24.24 18.22 -14.12
N ASP A 39 23.46 17.27 -14.65
CA ASP A 39 22.41 17.57 -15.62
C ASP A 39 21.01 17.25 -15.05
N ALA A 40 20.28 18.29 -14.65
CA ALA A 40 18.95 18.15 -14.09
C ALA A 40 17.90 17.73 -15.13
N GLU A 41 18.06 18.16 -16.39
CA GLU A 41 17.14 17.85 -17.48
C GLU A 41 17.28 16.38 -17.85
N GLN A 42 18.51 15.90 -18.05
CA GLN A 42 18.77 14.49 -18.34
C GLN A 42 18.26 13.59 -17.20
N ARG A 43 18.46 13.97 -15.93
CA ARG A 43 17.90 13.20 -14.80
C ARG A 43 16.38 13.11 -14.84
N CYS A 44 15.70 14.19 -15.21
CA CYS A 44 14.25 14.19 -15.37
C CYS A 44 13.84 13.20 -16.48
N VAL A 45 14.50 13.26 -17.64
CA VAL A 45 14.26 12.34 -18.76
C VAL A 45 14.46 10.89 -18.35
N GLU A 46 15.57 10.55 -17.69
CA GLU A 46 15.86 9.19 -17.21
C GLU A 46 14.83 8.71 -16.19
N LYS A 47 14.42 9.57 -15.25
CA LYS A 47 13.39 9.25 -14.26
C LYS A 47 12.06 8.92 -14.92
N LEU A 48 11.62 9.74 -15.88
CA LEU A 48 10.37 9.54 -16.61
C LEU A 48 10.45 8.31 -17.53
N ALA A 49 11.60 8.07 -18.16
CA ALA A 49 11.86 6.88 -18.97
C ALA A 49 11.74 5.60 -18.13
N TRP A 50 12.36 5.59 -16.94
CA TRP A 50 12.26 4.48 -15.99
C TRP A 50 10.82 4.25 -15.54
N VAL A 51 10.10 5.28 -15.09
CA VAL A 51 8.68 5.13 -14.70
C VAL A 51 7.87 4.54 -15.85
N SER A 52 8.10 5.03 -17.07
CA SER A 52 7.40 4.54 -18.25
C SER A 52 7.73 3.08 -18.58
N SER A 53 8.98 2.64 -18.39
CA SER A 53 9.38 1.23 -18.53
C SER A 53 8.69 0.36 -17.49
N VAL A 54 8.73 0.72 -16.21
CA VAL A 54 8.06 -0.04 -15.14
C VAL A 54 6.55 -0.12 -15.38
N LEU A 55 5.91 0.97 -15.80
CA LEU A 55 4.49 0.97 -16.14
C LEU A 55 4.14 0.00 -17.27
N ARG A 56 5.00 -0.15 -18.28
CA ARG A 56 4.78 -1.10 -19.38
C ARG A 56 5.06 -2.54 -18.99
N GLU A 57 6.15 -2.78 -18.27
CA GLU A 57 6.63 -4.12 -17.94
C GLU A 57 5.90 -4.73 -16.74
N TRP A 58 5.57 -3.89 -15.76
CA TRP A 58 5.03 -4.31 -14.49
C TRP A 58 3.70 -3.63 -14.14
N GLY A 59 3.29 -2.58 -14.83
CA GLY A 59 2.07 -1.84 -14.49
C GLY A 59 2.27 -0.82 -13.39
N SER A 60 1.17 -0.41 -12.75
CA SER A 60 1.16 0.72 -11.79
C SER A 60 2.21 0.57 -10.69
N CYS A 61 3.16 1.51 -10.63
CA CYS A 61 4.33 1.49 -9.76
C CYS A 61 4.33 2.57 -8.67
N GLY A 62 3.16 3.15 -8.37
CA GLY A 62 3.09 4.21 -7.40
C GLY A 62 1.70 4.82 -7.22
N ARG A 63 1.61 5.68 -6.20
CA ARG A 63 0.42 6.46 -5.86
C ARG A 63 0.79 7.91 -5.58
N VAL A 64 -0.11 8.82 -5.91
CA VAL A 64 0.04 10.27 -5.71
C VAL A 64 -1.16 10.76 -4.91
N VAL A 65 -0.90 11.54 -3.88
CA VAL A 65 -1.92 12.32 -3.15
C VAL A 65 -2.09 13.64 -3.88
N LEU A 66 -3.32 13.94 -4.25
CA LEU A 66 -3.75 15.24 -4.76
C LEU A 66 -4.55 15.96 -3.67
N ASP A 67 -4.21 17.23 -3.42
CA ASP A 67 -5.02 18.15 -2.62
C ASP A 67 -5.47 19.30 -3.55
N ASP A 68 -6.78 19.42 -3.75
CA ASP A 68 -7.39 20.35 -4.71
C ASP A 68 -6.70 20.30 -6.10
N GLU A 69 -6.57 19.07 -6.64
CA GLU A 69 -5.92 18.74 -7.92
C GLU A 69 -4.40 18.95 -8.00
N ARG A 70 -3.76 19.41 -6.93
CA ARG A 70 -2.30 19.60 -6.87
C ARG A 70 -1.61 18.41 -6.22
N PRO A 71 -0.52 17.88 -6.80
CA PRO A 71 0.25 16.82 -6.18
C PRO A 71 0.96 17.30 -4.90
N VAL A 72 0.71 16.63 -3.78
CA VAL A 72 1.26 16.98 -2.45
C VAL A 72 2.02 15.84 -1.79
N GLY A 73 2.04 14.66 -2.40
CA GLY A 73 2.81 13.53 -1.89
C GLY A 73 2.71 12.33 -2.82
N TYR A 74 3.66 11.42 -2.72
CA TYR A 74 3.67 10.23 -3.55
C TYR A 74 4.50 9.10 -2.94
N VAL A 75 4.23 7.89 -3.41
CA VAL A 75 5.02 6.69 -3.15
C VAL A 75 5.32 5.99 -4.46
N VAL A 76 6.53 5.46 -4.60
CA VAL A 76 6.98 4.68 -5.75
C VAL A 76 7.51 3.34 -5.25
N TYR A 77 7.17 2.28 -5.99
CA TYR A 77 7.57 0.93 -5.68
C TYR A 77 7.68 0.08 -6.94
N ALA A 78 8.61 -0.87 -6.95
CA ALA A 78 8.86 -1.74 -8.09
C ALA A 78 9.56 -3.04 -7.67
N PRO A 79 9.50 -4.12 -8.49
CA PRO A 79 10.29 -5.32 -8.28
C PRO A 79 11.79 -5.01 -8.26
N PRO A 80 12.61 -5.68 -7.43
CA PRO A 80 14.05 -5.43 -7.34
C PRO A 80 14.79 -5.46 -8.69
N ALA A 81 14.37 -6.33 -9.61
CA ALA A 81 14.96 -6.45 -10.95
C ALA A 81 14.81 -5.18 -11.80
N LEU A 82 13.81 -4.35 -11.51
CA LEU A 82 13.57 -3.07 -12.19
C LEU A 82 14.15 -1.88 -11.43
N VAL A 83 14.93 -2.09 -10.36
CA VAL A 83 15.50 -1.02 -9.52
C VAL A 83 17.02 -1.16 -9.50
N PRO A 84 17.73 -0.76 -10.57
CA PRO A 84 19.18 -0.95 -10.68
C PRO A 84 19.96 -0.20 -9.59
N GLY A 85 19.43 0.90 -9.07
CA GLY A 85 20.02 1.66 -7.97
C GLY A 85 20.04 0.91 -6.63
N ALA A 86 19.24 -0.15 -6.46
CA ALA A 86 19.17 -0.92 -5.22
C ALA A 86 20.52 -1.57 -4.84
N GLY A 87 21.37 -1.87 -5.82
CA GLY A 87 22.71 -2.46 -5.60
C GLY A 87 23.67 -1.54 -4.85
N ARG A 88 23.36 -0.25 -4.68
CA ARG A 88 24.19 0.70 -3.93
C ARG A 88 24.10 0.54 -2.41
N PHE A 89 23.03 -0.09 -1.93
CA PHE A 89 22.78 -0.19 -0.50
C PHE A 89 23.60 -1.32 0.13
N PRO A 90 24.22 -1.11 1.30
CA PRO A 90 25.08 -2.10 1.96
C PRO A 90 24.30 -3.34 2.43
N THR A 91 22.99 -3.23 2.59
CA THR A 91 22.10 -4.33 2.98
C THR A 91 21.44 -5.02 1.80
N SER A 92 21.86 -4.72 0.56
CA SER A 92 21.44 -5.42 -0.66
C SER A 92 22.00 -6.86 -0.71
N PRO A 93 21.47 -7.75 -1.59
CA PRO A 93 20.30 -7.57 -2.45
C PRO A 93 18.99 -7.50 -1.65
N ALA A 94 17.88 -7.08 -2.27
CA ALA A 94 16.55 -7.25 -1.68
C ALA A 94 16.13 -8.73 -1.70
N SER A 95 15.15 -9.10 -0.88
CA SER A 95 14.60 -10.47 -0.90
C SER A 95 13.82 -10.70 -2.21
N PRO A 96 13.92 -11.89 -2.83
CA PRO A 96 13.32 -12.16 -4.15
C PRO A 96 11.77 -12.20 -4.13
N ASP A 97 11.17 -12.31 -2.94
CA ASP A 97 9.72 -12.35 -2.72
C ASP A 97 9.11 -10.98 -2.38
N ALA A 98 9.94 -9.93 -2.36
CA ALA A 98 9.57 -8.59 -1.96
C ALA A 98 9.50 -7.61 -3.14
N VAL A 99 8.60 -6.65 -3.04
CA VAL A 99 8.62 -5.42 -3.86
C VAL A 99 9.40 -4.35 -3.09
N LEU A 100 10.24 -3.58 -3.79
CA LEU A 100 10.96 -2.48 -3.18
C LEU A 100 10.13 -1.19 -3.17
N LEU A 101 9.96 -0.59 -2.00
CA LEU A 101 9.57 0.81 -1.84
C LEU A 101 10.82 1.67 -2.04
N THR A 102 10.86 2.42 -3.13
CA THR A 102 12.01 3.23 -3.54
C THR A 102 11.88 4.67 -3.05
N ASN A 103 10.72 5.29 -3.26
CA ASN A 103 10.49 6.69 -2.88
C ASN A 103 9.23 6.81 -2.04
N LEU A 104 9.30 7.65 -1.01
CA LEU A 104 8.14 8.17 -0.31
C LEU A 104 8.41 9.63 0.05
N TRP A 105 7.53 10.51 -0.40
CA TRP A 105 7.66 11.93 -0.12
C TRP A 105 6.29 12.56 0.11
N VAL A 106 6.24 13.51 1.03
CA VAL A 106 5.07 14.34 1.31
C VAL A 106 5.55 15.78 1.43
N ALA A 107 4.82 16.71 0.82
CA ALA A 107 5.12 18.13 0.89
C ALA A 107 5.24 18.57 2.36
N PRO A 108 6.26 19.38 2.72
CA PRO A 108 6.45 19.81 4.11
C PRO A 108 5.19 20.42 4.74
N SER A 109 4.45 21.22 3.97
CA SER A 109 3.15 21.83 4.37
C SER A 109 2.02 20.82 4.60
N HIS A 110 2.20 19.56 4.21
CA HIS A 110 1.24 18.46 4.33
C HIS A 110 1.78 17.30 5.19
N THR A 111 2.86 17.53 5.93
CA THR A 111 3.37 16.57 6.93
C THR A 111 2.53 16.59 8.20
N GLY A 112 2.65 15.56 9.05
CA GLY A 112 1.93 15.50 10.33
C GLY A 112 0.44 15.10 10.26
N VAL A 113 -0.18 15.12 9.08
CA VAL A 113 -1.61 14.78 8.88
C VAL A 113 -1.86 13.34 8.42
N GLY A 114 -0.84 12.47 8.45
CA GLY A 114 -0.98 11.04 8.17
C GLY A 114 -0.90 10.61 6.69
N LEU A 115 -0.63 11.50 5.74
CA LEU A 115 -0.56 11.17 4.31
C LEU A 115 0.49 10.09 3.98
N GLY A 116 1.66 10.12 4.62
CA GLY A 116 2.68 9.10 4.41
C GLY A 116 2.18 7.69 4.80
N ARG A 117 1.41 7.58 5.90
CA ARG A 117 0.79 6.32 6.31
C ARG A 117 -0.25 5.86 5.30
N GLN A 118 -1.10 6.77 4.81
CA GLN A 118 -2.10 6.45 3.79
C GLN A 118 -1.46 5.96 2.49
N LEU A 119 -0.38 6.60 2.04
CA LEU A 119 0.39 6.17 0.87
C LEU A 119 0.94 4.75 1.01
N VAL A 120 1.52 4.42 2.17
CA VAL A 120 2.04 3.06 2.45
C VAL A 120 0.90 2.03 2.53
N GLN A 121 -0.25 2.39 3.11
CA GLN A 121 -1.42 1.53 3.15
C GLN A 121 -1.97 1.26 1.74
N HIS A 122 -2.03 2.27 0.88
CA HIS A 122 -2.41 2.09 -0.52
C HIS A 122 -1.43 1.19 -1.28
N LEU A 123 -0.12 1.41 -1.12
CA LEU A 123 0.91 0.52 -1.68
C LEU A 123 0.68 -0.93 -1.25
N ALA A 124 0.49 -1.17 0.05
CA ALA A 124 0.29 -2.52 0.57
C ALA A 124 -0.98 -3.15 -0.01
N ARG A 125 -2.07 -2.38 -0.10
CA ARG A 125 -3.32 -2.81 -0.72
C ARG A 125 -3.15 -3.15 -2.20
N ASP A 126 -2.43 -2.32 -2.95
CA ASP A 126 -2.18 -2.56 -4.39
C ASP A 126 -1.48 -3.90 -4.62
N LEU A 127 -0.51 -4.24 -3.78
CA LEU A 127 0.24 -5.50 -3.88
C LEU A 127 -0.56 -6.71 -3.40
N VAL A 128 -1.37 -6.52 -2.36
CA VAL A 128 -2.31 -7.54 -1.87
C VAL A 128 -3.37 -7.86 -2.93
N ASP A 129 -3.97 -6.84 -3.54
CA ASP A 129 -5.02 -6.98 -4.55
C ASP A 129 -4.47 -7.57 -5.85
N ARG A 130 -3.22 -7.23 -6.21
CA ARG A 130 -2.53 -7.83 -7.36
C ARG A 130 -2.13 -9.29 -7.13
N GLY A 131 -1.81 -9.66 -5.89
CA GLY A 131 -1.31 -10.98 -5.53
C GLY A 131 0.13 -11.24 -6.01
N GLY A 132 0.70 -12.37 -5.55
CA GLY A 132 2.04 -12.82 -5.97
C GLY A 132 3.21 -12.25 -5.17
N TYR A 133 2.98 -11.26 -4.30
CA TYR A 133 4.02 -10.65 -3.47
C TYR A 133 3.82 -11.00 -2.00
N ARG A 134 4.91 -11.29 -1.29
CA ARG A 134 4.85 -11.67 0.13
C ARG A 134 5.22 -10.53 1.06
N ALA A 135 5.97 -9.55 0.56
CA ALA A 135 6.42 -8.44 1.37
C ALA A 135 6.70 -7.18 0.56
N VAL A 136 6.83 -6.09 1.29
CA VAL A 136 7.44 -4.85 0.83
C VAL A 136 8.75 -4.69 1.58
N GLU A 137 9.84 -4.41 0.86
CA GLU A 137 11.11 -4.04 1.47
C GLU A 137 11.47 -2.59 1.15
N ALA A 138 12.19 -1.96 2.06
CA ALA A 138 12.70 -0.61 1.88
C ALA A 138 14.12 -0.54 2.45
N PHE A 139 15.02 0.14 1.75
CA PHE A 139 16.28 0.54 2.35
C PHE A 139 16.04 1.85 3.09
N GLY A 140 15.96 1.77 4.42
CA GLY A 140 15.65 2.93 5.26
C GLY A 140 16.82 3.91 5.35
N THR A 141 16.56 5.07 5.92
CA THR A 141 17.59 6.03 6.32
C THR A 141 17.56 6.26 7.82
N ALA A 142 18.74 6.23 8.45
CA ALA A 142 18.91 6.52 9.86
C ALA A 142 19.95 7.62 10.06
N GLY A 143 19.69 8.50 11.04
CA GLY A 143 20.50 9.70 11.28
C GLY A 143 20.13 10.89 10.39
N PRO A 144 20.86 12.01 10.51
CA PRO A 144 20.60 13.21 9.73
C PRO A 144 20.84 12.97 8.23
N PRO A 145 20.09 13.64 7.33
CA PRO A 145 20.30 13.52 5.90
C PRO A 145 21.73 13.95 5.53
N VAL A 146 22.48 13.07 4.87
CA VAL A 146 23.92 13.28 4.62
C VAL A 146 24.23 14.17 3.41
N SER A 147 23.23 14.76 2.74
CA SER A 147 23.45 15.89 1.82
C SER A 147 22.11 16.51 1.38
N PRO A 148 22.06 17.83 1.11
CA PRO A 148 20.89 18.50 0.51
C PRO A 148 20.55 18.00 -0.90
N LEU A 149 21.47 17.32 -1.58
CA LEU A 149 21.29 16.63 -2.87
C LEU A 149 21.64 15.12 -2.79
N GLY A 150 21.77 14.59 -1.57
CA GLY A 150 22.32 13.26 -1.33
C GLY A 150 21.41 12.11 -1.79
N TRP A 151 22.04 11.00 -2.14
CA TRP A 151 21.47 9.69 -2.47
C TRP A 151 20.54 9.13 -1.37
N SER A 152 20.66 9.65 -0.14
CA SER A 152 19.81 9.31 1.01
C SER A 152 18.54 10.16 1.14
N SER A 153 18.33 11.21 0.35
CA SER A 153 17.19 12.12 0.55
C SER A 153 15.83 11.52 0.16
N CYS A 154 15.83 10.53 -0.74
CA CYS A 154 14.62 9.92 -1.28
C CYS A 154 14.21 8.61 -0.59
N ALA A 155 15.11 8.01 0.19
CA ALA A 155 14.86 6.78 0.92
C ALA A 155 14.13 7.11 2.24
N PRO A 156 13.00 6.45 2.54
CA PRO A 156 12.17 6.79 3.70
C PRO A 156 12.92 6.59 5.02
N PRO A 157 12.69 7.47 6.03
CA PRO A 157 13.29 7.31 7.35
C PRO A 157 12.92 5.97 7.98
N ALA A 158 13.91 5.26 8.55
CA ALA A 158 13.70 3.96 9.18
C ALA A 158 12.69 4.03 10.34
N GLU A 159 12.72 5.11 11.11
CA GLU A 159 11.76 5.35 12.19
C GLU A 159 10.32 5.50 11.65
N PHE A 160 10.15 6.20 10.54
CA PHE A 160 8.84 6.31 9.89
C PHE A 160 8.36 4.93 9.41
N LEU A 161 9.23 4.17 8.73
CA LEU A 161 8.93 2.82 8.25
C LEU A 161 8.48 1.90 9.40
N ALA A 162 9.16 1.95 10.54
CA ALA A 162 8.77 1.21 11.74
C ALA A 162 7.34 1.55 12.20
N ARG A 163 7.00 2.84 12.26
CA ARG A 163 5.66 3.32 12.67
C ARG A 163 4.53 2.98 11.69
N VAL A 164 4.85 2.55 10.47
CA VAL A 164 3.87 2.14 9.45
C VAL A 164 3.90 0.63 9.18
N GLY A 165 4.57 -0.16 10.03
CA GLY A 165 4.46 -1.62 10.01
C GLY A 165 5.62 -2.36 9.36
N PHE A 166 6.75 -1.70 9.10
CA PHE A 166 7.98 -2.40 8.72
C PHE A 166 8.77 -2.81 9.96
N ALA A 167 9.39 -3.99 9.91
CA ALA A 167 10.40 -4.43 10.87
C ALA A 167 11.79 -4.40 10.22
N THR A 168 12.85 -4.31 11.02
CA THR A 168 14.22 -4.42 10.50
C THR A 168 14.50 -5.87 10.09
N GLN A 169 14.80 -6.09 8.82
CA GLN A 169 15.17 -7.39 8.24
C GLN A 169 16.69 -7.59 8.22
N ARG A 170 17.45 -6.51 8.00
CA ARG A 170 18.91 -6.51 8.08
C ARG A 170 19.39 -5.18 8.66
N GLU A 171 20.15 -5.25 9.74
CA GLU A 171 20.67 -4.08 10.43
C GLU A 171 21.78 -3.41 9.62
N HIS A 172 21.80 -2.08 9.66
CA HIS A 172 22.94 -1.25 9.23
C HIS A 172 22.79 0.14 9.85
N PRO A 173 23.86 0.78 10.35
CA PRO A 173 23.76 2.03 11.11
C PRO A 173 23.11 3.20 10.36
N ARG A 174 23.21 3.23 9.02
CA ARG A 174 22.65 4.31 8.18
C ARG A 174 21.53 3.87 7.24
N HIS A 175 21.53 2.61 6.87
CA HIS A 175 20.72 2.07 5.78
C HIS A 175 20.18 0.68 6.10
N PRO A 176 19.41 0.52 7.19
CA PRO A 176 18.84 -0.77 7.52
C PRO A 176 17.87 -1.21 6.40
N ARG A 177 17.86 -2.49 6.07
CA ARG A 177 16.82 -3.06 5.22
C ARG A 177 15.62 -3.39 6.09
N MET A 178 14.50 -2.75 5.79
CA MET A 178 13.23 -2.86 6.50
C MET A 178 12.27 -3.70 5.66
N ARG A 179 11.39 -4.47 6.30
CA ARG A 179 10.42 -5.36 5.64
C ARG A 179 9.04 -5.27 6.29
N MET A 180 8.00 -5.11 5.48
CA MET A 180 6.60 -5.28 5.86
C MET A 180 6.10 -6.59 5.24
N ASP A 181 5.60 -7.51 6.07
CA ASP A 181 4.99 -8.74 5.60
C ASP A 181 3.53 -8.51 5.16
N LEU A 182 3.21 -8.84 3.90
CA LEU A 182 1.87 -8.67 3.34
C LEU A 182 0.93 -9.83 3.69
N ARG A 183 1.45 -11.01 4.05
CA ARG A 183 0.60 -12.13 4.52
C ARG A 183 -0.08 -11.79 5.83
N SER A 184 0.60 -11.07 6.72
CA SER A 184 -0.02 -10.58 7.95
C SER A 184 -1.24 -9.68 7.67
N LEU A 185 -1.18 -8.87 6.61
CA LEU A 185 -2.30 -8.04 6.17
C LEU A 185 -3.43 -8.85 5.53
N LEU A 186 -3.09 -9.87 4.73
CA LEU A 186 -4.07 -10.81 4.17
C LEU A 186 -4.81 -11.56 5.28
N ARG A 187 -4.08 -12.12 6.26
CA ARG A 187 -4.68 -12.82 7.40
C ARG A 187 -5.63 -11.93 8.18
N TRP A 188 -5.27 -10.66 8.40
CA TRP A 188 -6.15 -9.70 9.04
C TRP A 188 -7.42 -9.42 8.22
N ARG A 189 -7.31 -9.27 6.90
CA ARG A 189 -8.49 -9.10 6.03
C ARG A 189 -9.40 -10.32 6.12
N ASP A 190 -8.84 -11.52 6.00
CA ASP A 190 -9.59 -12.77 6.04
C ASP A 190 -10.26 -12.97 7.43
N GLU A 191 -9.56 -12.64 8.51
CA GLU A 191 -10.10 -12.67 9.88
C GLU A 191 -11.23 -11.64 10.09
N LEU A 192 -11.10 -10.44 9.52
CA LEU A 192 -12.12 -9.39 9.57
C LEU A 192 -13.36 -9.78 8.75
N GLU A 193 -13.17 -10.27 7.52
CA GLU A 193 -14.27 -10.78 6.68
C GLU A 193 -15.00 -11.93 7.38
N ALA A 194 -14.27 -12.86 7.98
CA ALA A 194 -14.84 -13.94 8.78
C ALA A 194 -15.61 -13.42 10.02
N ALA A 195 -15.13 -12.34 10.66
CA ALA A 195 -15.83 -11.73 11.79
C ALA A 195 -17.11 -11.01 11.38
N VAL A 196 -17.08 -10.31 10.24
CA VAL A 196 -18.28 -9.68 9.65
C VAL A 196 -19.30 -10.74 9.26
N GLU A 197 -18.88 -11.84 8.65
CA GLU A 197 -19.80 -12.92 8.27
C GLU A 197 -20.43 -13.60 9.50
N ARG A 198 -19.67 -13.78 10.58
CA ARG A 198 -20.20 -14.26 11.88
C ARG A 198 -21.26 -13.30 12.45
N LEU A 199 -21.02 -11.99 12.40
CA LEU A 199 -21.99 -10.99 12.85
C LEU A 199 -23.24 -10.96 11.96
N ARG A 200 -23.08 -11.07 10.64
CA ARG A 200 -24.22 -11.18 9.70
C ARG A 200 -25.04 -12.45 9.93
N GLY A 201 -24.39 -13.58 10.18
CA GLY A 201 -25.05 -14.83 10.53
C GLY A 201 -25.79 -14.79 11.87
N ALA A 202 -25.29 -14.00 12.83
CA ALA A 202 -25.94 -13.79 14.14
C ALA A 202 -27.18 -12.88 14.08
N VAL A 203 -27.31 -12.04 13.04
CA VAL A 203 -28.50 -11.20 12.77
C VAL A 203 -29.45 -11.90 11.81
N ARG A 204 -29.75 -13.18 12.07
CA ARG A 204 -30.93 -13.84 11.47
C ARG A 204 -32.09 -13.68 12.45
N PRO A 205 -33.17 -12.96 12.09
CA PRO A 205 -34.33 -12.89 12.95
C PRO A 205 -34.84 -14.31 13.20
N PRO A 206 -35.26 -14.65 14.44
CA PRO A 206 -35.87 -15.95 14.70
C PRO A 206 -37.06 -16.11 13.75
N VAL A 207 -37.07 -17.22 13.00
CA VAL A 207 -38.23 -17.60 12.18
C VAL A 207 -39.42 -17.68 13.13
N PRO A 208 -40.53 -16.94 12.89
CA PRO A 208 -41.70 -17.03 13.73
C PRO A 208 -42.19 -18.48 13.71
N VAL A 209 -42.09 -19.16 14.85
CA VAL A 209 -42.70 -20.48 15.01
C VAL A 209 -44.21 -20.25 14.98
N ALA A 210 -44.87 -20.73 13.93
CA ALA A 210 -46.32 -20.66 13.82
C ALA A 210 -46.94 -21.33 15.06
N SER A 211 -47.76 -20.57 15.79
CA SER A 211 -48.49 -21.10 16.93
C SER A 211 -49.48 -22.17 16.44
N PRO A 212 -49.57 -23.34 17.10
CA PRO A 212 -50.51 -24.37 16.69
C PRO A 212 -51.94 -23.83 16.81
N THR A 213 -52.64 -23.76 15.68
CA THR A 213 -54.06 -23.42 15.61
C THR A 213 -54.85 -24.42 16.45
N ARG A 214 -55.51 -23.94 17.51
CA ARG A 214 -56.52 -24.74 18.21
C ARG A 214 -57.69 -24.96 17.25
N THR A 215 -57.78 -26.16 16.69
CA THR A 215 -59.00 -26.64 16.04
C THR A 215 -60.09 -26.76 17.09
N HIS A 216 -61.13 -25.93 16.97
CA HIS A 216 -62.36 -26.06 17.74
C HIS A 216 -63.06 -27.34 17.26
N GLU A 217 -63.05 -28.39 18.07
CA GLU A 217 -63.82 -29.61 17.81
C GLU A 217 -65.31 -29.32 18.02
N THR A 218 -66.07 -29.29 16.93
CA THR A 218 -67.52 -29.15 16.96
C THR A 218 -68.13 -30.48 17.41
N ARG A 219 -68.67 -30.50 18.63
CA ARG A 219 -69.33 -31.67 19.24
C ARG A 219 -70.61 -32.04 18.45
N PRO A 220 -70.81 -33.29 18.01
CA PRO A 220 -72.03 -33.65 17.31
C PRO A 220 -73.22 -33.77 18.29
N ALA A 221 -74.39 -33.33 17.83
CA ALA A 221 -75.66 -33.43 18.55
C ALA A 221 -76.14 -34.88 18.58
N VAL A 222 -76.40 -35.40 19.78
CA VAL A 222 -77.02 -36.70 20.01
C VAL A 222 -78.49 -36.63 19.56
N ARG A 223 -78.85 -37.37 18.51
CA ARG A 223 -80.24 -37.72 18.20
C ARG A 223 -80.64 -38.89 19.12
N ARG A 224 -81.69 -38.69 19.90
CA ARG A 224 -82.41 -39.77 20.59
C ARG A 224 -83.48 -40.28 19.63
N ASP A 225 -83.32 -41.51 19.17
CA ASP A 225 -84.44 -42.28 18.62
C ASP A 225 -85.24 -42.86 19.79
N ALA A 226 -86.56 -42.66 19.73
CA ALA A 226 -87.54 -43.31 20.58
C ALA A 226 -88.30 -44.31 19.71
N SER A 227 -88.29 -45.58 20.11
CA SER A 227 -89.20 -46.61 19.62
C SER A 227 -90.15 -47.00 20.75
N ALA A 228 -91.44 -46.72 20.57
CA ALA A 228 -92.60 -47.51 21.02
C ALA A 228 -93.87 -46.81 20.51
#